data_AF-A0A0V0QBB8-F1
#
_entry.id   AF-A0A0V0QBB8-F1
#
_cell.length_a   1.000
_cell.length_b   1.000
_cell.length_c   1.000
_cell.angle_alpha   90.00
_cell.angle_beta   90.00
_cell.angle_gamma   90.00
#
_symmetry.space_group_name_H-M   'P 1'
#
loop_
_entity.id
_entity.type
_entity.pdbx_description
1 polymer ?
#
loop_
_entity_poly.entity_id
_entity_poly.type
_entity_poly.pdbx_seq_one_letter_code
_entity_poly.pdbx_strand_id
1 'polypeptide(L)'
;MSDTQNASSGLNVPRIEELLVQGGNYYTKQSFLEQEPGKYFQYSDFNFVIIATIIENIVKQRFDIYMNENVLEPLGISGSFNIDDLSQNQINNLACLYDIDDLGVLYESKNCFKKQKPDFTHLTNGYIVGTNGGLFNPQGGLNLTLEELHQVLYMLYNDGISIKDKKQIIQKSSTDLMKTIQWQYDGNNAKQSSFIQAYGQGLQISTDKKKIDQIFPGRQVVGHTGQAYGLMSNMFFDAKNGNGYIFAHNGMKQQPLFSNKSKFYKIEQDLIDLSYNALYTEKYQMSFLVAFRIIIGMGAYIGAIIFGVFFCYNKKQEKQKQQKKNDVLLNEELEKQEIK
;
A
#
# COMPACT_ATOMS: atom_id res chain seq x y z
N MET A 1 -10.52 -2.07 23.43
CA MET A 1 -9.49 -2.41 22.43
C MET A 1 -10.16 -3.12 21.29
N SER A 2 -9.79 -2.83 20.04
CA SER A 2 -10.33 -3.55 18.89
C SER A 2 -9.85 -5.01 18.88
N ASP A 3 -10.55 -5.90 18.17
CA ASP A 3 -10.15 -7.30 18.04
C ASP A 3 -8.72 -7.44 17.50
N THR A 4 -8.39 -6.58 16.53
CA THR A 4 -7.04 -6.46 15.99
C THR A 4 -6.01 -6.11 17.07
N GLN A 5 -6.30 -5.14 17.95
CA GLN A 5 -5.40 -4.79 19.06
C GLN A 5 -5.26 -5.96 20.04
N ASN A 6 -6.36 -6.64 20.40
CA ASN A 6 -6.31 -7.80 21.28
C ASN A 6 -5.52 -8.96 20.65
N ALA A 7 -5.60 -9.12 19.33
CA ALA A 7 -4.90 -10.17 18.59
C ALA A 7 -3.42 -9.89 18.37
N SER A 8 -2.95 -8.65 18.55
CA SER A 8 -1.59 -8.23 18.17
C SER A 8 -0.82 -7.54 19.29
N SER A 9 -1.36 -7.42 20.50
CA SER A 9 -0.71 -6.69 21.60
C SER A 9 -0.59 -7.52 22.88
N GLY A 10 0.51 -7.32 23.60
CA GLY A 10 0.81 -7.98 24.87
C GLY A 10 1.96 -8.98 24.81
N LEU A 11 2.42 -9.41 26.00
CA LEU A 11 3.50 -10.39 26.15
C LEU A 11 3.08 -11.82 25.75
N ASN A 12 1.78 -12.10 25.81
CA ASN A 12 1.19 -13.38 25.41
C ASN A 12 0.11 -13.10 24.37
N VAL A 13 0.45 -13.32 23.10
CA VAL A 13 -0.52 -13.20 22.00
C VAL A 13 -1.56 -14.31 22.15
N PRO A 14 -2.86 -13.99 22.28
CA PRO A 14 -3.90 -15.02 22.43
C PRO A 14 -3.95 -15.89 21.17
N ARG A 15 -4.37 -17.15 21.33
CA ARG A 15 -4.65 -18.00 20.16
C ARG A 15 -5.88 -17.45 19.43
N ILE A 16 -5.95 -17.57 18.11
CA ILE A 16 -7.00 -16.95 17.29
C ILE A 16 -8.41 -17.42 17.70
N GLU A 17 -8.54 -18.65 18.20
CA GLU A 17 -9.79 -19.19 18.72
C GLU A 17 -10.30 -18.46 19.96
N GLU A 18 -9.44 -17.83 20.76
CA GLU A 18 -9.87 -17.07 21.93
C GLU A 18 -10.64 -15.81 21.55
N LEU A 19 -10.50 -15.35 20.30
CA LEU A 19 -11.25 -14.23 19.73
C LEU A 19 -12.44 -14.72 18.89
N LEU A 20 -12.30 -15.86 18.19
CA LEU A 20 -13.27 -16.32 17.20
C LEU A 20 -14.35 -17.28 17.75
N VAL A 21 -14.05 -18.01 18.81
CA VAL A 21 -14.91 -19.09 19.31
C VAL A 21 -15.64 -18.65 20.57
N GLN A 22 -16.95 -18.91 20.62
CA GLN A 22 -17.76 -18.64 21.81
C GLN A 22 -17.18 -19.33 23.04
N GLY A 23 -16.94 -18.56 24.10
CA GLY A 23 -16.28 -19.02 25.33
C GLY A 23 -14.78 -18.72 25.39
N GLY A 24 -14.18 -18.20 24.32
CA GLY A 24 -12.83 -17.63 24.34
C GLY A 24 -12.74 -16.37 25.20
N ASN A 25 -11.57 -16.12 25.79
CA ASN A 25 -11.34 -15.02 26.74
C ASN A 25 -11.57 -13.62 26.14
N TYR A 26 -11.42 -13.50 24.82
CA TYR A 26 -11.52 -12.24 24.08
C TYR A 26 -12.69 -12.24 23.10
N TYR A 27 -13.53 -13.28 23.13
CA TYR A 27 -14.68 -13.40 22.25
C TYR A 27 -15.75 -12.36 22.60
N THR A 28 -16.22 -11.62 21.61
CA THR A 28 -17.42 -10.78 21.73
C THR A 28 -18.28 -10.90 20.49
N LYS A 29 -19.61 -10.93 20.68
CA LYS A 29 -20.56 -10.93 19.56
C LYS A 29 -20.43 -9.66 18.71
N GLN A 30 -19.93 -8.56 19.28
CA GLN A 30 -19.75 -7.28 18.58
C GLN A 30 -18.66 -7.33 17.48
N SER A 31 -17.77 -8.33 17.53
CA SER A 31 -16.76 -8.59 16.49
C SER A 31 -17.38 -9.09 15.18
N PHE A 32 -18.63 -9.55 15.23
CA PHE A 32 -19.32 -10.18 14.11
C PHE A 32 -20.49 -9.32 13.64
N LEU A 33 -20.69 -9.28 12.33
CA LEU A 33 -21.90 -8.72 11.77
C LEU A 33 -23.06 -9.69 12.00
N GLU A 34 -24.23 -9.14 12.33
CA GLU A 34 -25.50 -9.88 12.31
C GLU A 34 -26.03 -9.98 10.87
N GLN A 35 -25.21 -10.52 9.97
CA GLN A 35 -25.48 -10.65 8.54
C GLN A 35 -24.97 -12.00 8.03
N GLU A 36 -25.66 -12.57 7.04
CA GLU A 36 -25.19 -13.80 6.41
C GLU A 36 -23.86 -13.56 5.65
N PRO A 37 -22.89 -14.48 5.74
CA PRO A 37 -21.66 -14.40 4.97
C PRO A 37 -21.94 -14.20 3.46
N GLY A 38 -21.28 -13.20 2.86
CA GLY A 38 -21.43 -12.85 1.44
C GLY A 38 -22.61 -11.92 1.12
N LYS A 39 -23.45 -11.54 2.09
CA LYS A 39 -24.57 -10.60 1.86
C LYS A 39 -24.26 -9.15 2.20
N TYR A 40 -23.29 -8.91 3.09
CA TYR A 40 -22.99 -7.59 3.61
C TYR A 40 -21.50 -7.37 3.72
N PHE A 41 -21.07 -6.12 3.52
CA PHE A 41 -19.67 -5.73 3.59
C PHE A 41 -19.42 -4.72 4.71
N GLN A 42 -18.40 -5.02 5.51
CA GLN A 42 -17.75 -4.08 6.40
C GLN A 42 -16.26 -4.36 6.36
N TYR A 43 -15.46 -3.32 6.15
CA TYR A 43 -14.01 -3.44 6.21
C TYR A 43 -13.58 -3.82 7.64
N SER A 44 -12.67 -4.79 7.76
CA SER A 44 -12.16 -5.27 9.03
C SER A 44 -10.69 -5.66 8.89
N ASP A 45 -9.84 -4.99 9.66
CA ASP A 45 -8.42 -5.31 9.76
C ASP A 45 -8.18 -6.73 10.30
N PHE A 46 -9.07 -7.21 11.16
CA PHE A 46 -8.97 -8.53 11.77
C PHE A 46 -9.04 -9.65 10.71
N ASN A 47 -9.66 -9.40 9.55
CA ASN A 47 -9.66 -10.36 8.45
C ASN A 47 -8.25 -10.67 7.95
N PHE A 48 -7.33 -9.70 7.97
CA PHE A 48 -5.94 -9.92 7.57
C PHE A 48 -5.16 -10.72 8.62
N VAL A 49 -5.53 -10.62 9.91
CA VAL A 49 -5.01 -11.48 10.98
C VAL A 49 -5.42 -12.94 10.75
N ILE A 50 -6.68 -13.17 10.38
CA ILE A 50 -7.18 -14.50 10.03
C ILE A 50 -6.42 -15.05 8.82
N ILE A 51 -6.25 -14.26 7.76
CA ILE A 51 -5.50 -14.66 6.55
C ILE A 51 -4.05 -15.03 6.90
N ALA A 52 -3.35 -14.20 7.68
CA ALA A 52 -1.99 -14.49 8.11
C ALA A 52 -1.92 -15.81 8.90
N THR A 53 -2.86 -16.02 9.83
CA THR A 53 -2.94 -17.26 10.62
C THR A 53 -3.21 -18.49 9.74
N ILE A 54 -4.03 -18.35 8.69
CA ILE A 54 -4.27 -19.42 7.70
C ILE A 54 -2.99 -19.71 6.91
N ILE A 55 -2.28 -18.68 6.44
CA ILE A 55 -1.00 -18.83 5.75
C ILE A 55 -0.06 -19.67 6.61
N GLU A 56 0.18 -19.23 7.85
CA GLU A 56 1.06 -19.94 8.78
C GLU A 56 0.65 -21.40 9.02
N ASN A 57 -0.66 -21.66 9.17
CA ASN A 57 -1.17 -23.01 9.33
C ASN A 57 -0.91 -23.90 8.11
N ILE A 58 -0.98 -23.35 6.90
CA ILE A 58 -0.77 -24.10 5.66
C ILE A 58 0.72 -24.32 5.41
N VAL A 59 1.52 -23.24 5.49
CA VAL A 59 2.93 -23.27 5.10
C VAL A 59 3.86 -23.71 6.22
N LYS A 60 3.36 -23.77 7.47
CA LYS A 60 4.12 -24.12 8.68
C LYS A 60 5.35 -23.22 8.91
N GLN A 61 5.25 -21.96 8.49
CA GLN A 61 6.24 -20.91 8.63
C GLN A 61 5.56 -19.65 9.18
N ARG A 62 6.29 -18.83 9.95
CA ARG A 62 5.80 -17.53 10.40
C ARG A 62 5.42 -16.64 9.23
N PHE A 63 4.35 -15.85 9.38
CA PHE A 63 3.83 -15.00 8.33
C PHE A 63 4.86 -13.99 7.81
N ASP A 64 5.58 -13.31 8.69
CA ASP A 64 6.57 -12.30 8.31
C ASP A 64 7.72 -12.91 7.51
N ILE A 65 8.21 -14.08 7.93
CA ILE A 65 9.26 -14.82 7.21
C ILE A 65 8.74 -15.27 5.84
N TYR A 66 7.55 -15.88 5.77
CA TYR A 66 6.96 -16.32 4.52
C TYR A 66 6.79 -15.15 3.53
N MET A 67 6.26 -14.02 4.00
CA MET A 67 6.10 -12.82 3.18
C MET A 67 7.43 -12.28 2.71
N ASN A 68 8.45 -12.27 3.56
CA ASN A 68 9.79 -11.81 3.18
C ASN A 68 10.36 -12.67 2.05
N GLU A 69 10.40 -13.99 2.24
CA GLU A 69 11.03 -14.94 1.30
C GLU A 69 10.27 -15.08 -0.03
N ASN A 70 8.94 -15.04 0.00
CA ASN A 70 8.10 -15.39 -1.15
C ASN A 70 7.51 -14.17 -1.88
N VAL A 71 7.52 -13.00 -1.26
CA VAL A 71 6.93 -11.78 -1.84
C VAL A 71 7.91 -10.61 -1.84
N LEU A 72 8.45 -10.21 -0.68
CA LEU A 72 9.21 -8.97 -0.55
C LEU A 72 10.60 -9.08 -1.20
N GLU A 73 11.42 -10.06 -0.82
CA GLU A 73 12.75 -10.25 -1.41
C GLU A 73 12.70 -10.50 -2.93
N PRO A 74 11.79 -11.36 -3.46
CA PRO A 74 11.63 -11.53 -4.90
C PRO A 74 11.24 -10.24 -5.64
N LEU A 75 10.52 -9.33 -4.99
CA LEU A 75 10.22 -8.00 -5.52
C LEU A 75 11.38 -7.00 -5.37
N GLY A 76 12.42 -7.36 -4.60
CA GLY A 76 13.51 -6.46 -4.26
C GLY A 76 13.13 -5.41 -3.21
N ILE A 77 12.15 -5.72 -2.36
CA ILE A 77 11.73 -4.91 -1.23
C ILE A 77 12.55 -5.34 -0.01
N SER A 78 13.24 -4.38 0.61
CA SER A 78 14.02 -4.57 1.85
C SER A 78 13.22 -4.30 3.12
N GLY A 79 11.98 -3.83 2.96
CA GLY A 79 11.01 -3.64 4.04
C GLY A 79 10.58 -4.95 4.70
N SER A 80 9.99 -4.85 5.90
CA SER A 80 9.51 -6.01 6.64
C SER A 80 8.25 -5.70 7.48
N PHE A 81 7.47 -6.75 7.74
CA PHE A 81 6.39 -6.76 8.74
C PHE A 81 6.94 -6.83 10.17
N ASN A 82 8.14 -7.37 10.35
CA ASN A 82 8.84 -7.40 11.62
C ASN A 82 9.95 -6.35 11.64
N ILE A 83 9.85 -5.43 12.59
CA ILE A 83 10.75 -4.30 12.65
C ILE A 83 12.16 -4.67 13.13
N ASP A 84 12.30 -5.81 13.81
CA ASP A 84 13.60 -6.37 14.17
C ASP A 84 14.40 -6.82 12.94
N ASP A 85 13.76 -6.98 11.77
CA ASP A 85 14.46 -7.33 10.53
C ASP A 85 15.12 -6.10 9.89
N LEU A 86 14.68 -4.88 10.25
CA LEU A 86 15.22 -3.66 9.66
C LEU A 86 16.67 -3.43 10.12
N SER A 87 17.52 -3.05 9.17
CA SER A 87 18.88 -2.60 9.45
C SER A 87 18.87 -1.29 10.26
N GLN A 88 19.96 -1.00 10.96
CA GLN A 88 20.10 0.28 11.68
C GLN A 88 19.96 1.49 10.75
N ASN A 89 20.41 1.37 9.49
CA ASN A 89 20.22 2.44 8.51
C ASN A 89 18.74 2.65 8.15
N GLN A 90 17.97 1.57 8.00
CA GLN A 90 16.52 1.68 7.78
C GLN A 90 15.83 2.28 9.01
N ILE A 91 16.17 1.85 10.23
CA ILE A 91 15.64 2.45 11.47
C ILE A 91 15.94 3.95 11.56
N ASN A 92 17.13 4.39 11.15
CA ASN A 92 17.50 5.81 11.14
C ASN A 92 16.68 6.65 10.15
N ASN A 93 16.16 6.02 9.09
CA ASN A 93 15.36 6.66 8.05
C ASN A 93 13.85 6.37 8.19
N LEU A 94 13.46 5.55 9.17
CA LEU A 94 12.06 5.22 9.41
C LEU A 94 11.33 6.46 9.93
N ALA A 95 10.25 6.84 9.25
CA ALA A 95 9.43 7.97 9.65
C ALA A 95 8.65 7.63 10.93
N CYS A 96 8.77 8.51 11.94
CA CYS A 96 7.85 8.52 13.08
C CYS A 96 6.46 8.95 12.58
N LEU A 97 5.45 8.19 12.98
CA LEU A 97 4.04 8.51 12.71
C LEU A 97 3.47 9.29 13.89
N TYR A 98 2.71 10.34 13.58
CA TYR A 98 2.08 11.23 14.55
C TYR A 98 0.58 11.23 14.37
N ASP A 99 -0.16 11.24 15.47
CA ASP A 99 -1.61 11.33 15.47
C ASP A 99 -2.06 12.41 16.45
N ILE A 100 -3.34 12.78 16.41
CA ILE A 100 -3.94 13.75 17.33
C ILE A 100 -4.93 13.04 18.26
N ASP A 101 -4.87 13.36 19.54
CA ASP A 101 -5.84 12.84 20.51
C ASP A 101 -7.19 13.56 20.43
N ASP A 102 -8.15 13.15 21.26
CA ASP A 102 -9.50 13.74 21.32
C ASP A 102 -9.49 15.23 21.71
N LEU A 103 -8.39 15.74 22.28
CA LEU A 103 -8.19 17.14 22.63
C LEU A 103 -7.44 17.92 21.52
N GLY A 104 -7.09 17.27 20.42
CA GLY A 104 -6.33 17.85 19.31
C GLY A 104 -4.83 17.99 19.57
N VAL A 105 -4.29 17.29 20.57
CA VAL A 105 -2.87 17.31 20.90
C VAL A 105 -2.13 16.28 20.06
N LEU A 106 -1.10 16.73 19.34
CA LEU A 106 -0.25 15.86 18.54
C LEU A 106 0.63 14.98 19.44
N TYR A 107 0.66 13.67 19.18
CA TYR A 107 1.51 12.71 19.88
C TYR A 107 2.23 11.75 18.92
N GLU A 108 3.34 11.18 19.39
CA GLU A 108 4.08 10.10 18.71
C GLU A 108 3.26 8.81 18.77
N SER A 109 2.70 8.37 17.63
CA SER A 109 1.73 7.26 17.57
C SER A 109 2.40 5.92 17.31
N LYS A 110 3.28 5.84 16.30
CA LYS A 110 3.95 4.59 15.92
C LYS A 110 5.30 4.88 15.28
N ASN A 111 6.23 3.92 15.42
CA ASN A 111 7.55 3.93 14.79
C ASN A 111 8.52 5.06 15.23
N CYS A 112 8.31 5.63 16.42
CA CYS A 112 9.09 6.77 16.93
C CYS A 112 10.27 6.32 17.80
N PHE A 113 11.14 5.45 17.28
CA PHE A 113 12.19 4.79 18.08
C PHE A 113 13.40 5.64 18.43
N LYS A 114 13.39 6.95 18.11
CA LYS A 114 14.51 7.87 18.39
C LYS A 114 15.87 7.32 17.91
N LYS A 115 15.85 6.65 16.74
CA LYS A 115 17.01 5.99 16.09
C LYS A 115 17.60 4.80 16.86
N GLN A 116 16.89 4.26 17.84
CA GLN A 116 17.29 3.05 18.54
C GLN A 116 16.51 1.88 17.96
N LYS A 117 17.20 0.80 17.60
CA LYS A 117 16.50 -0.40 17.14
C LYS A 117 15.77 -1.02 18.35
N PRO A 118 14.43 -1.21 18.27
CA PRO A 118 13.71 -1.89 19.33
C PRO A 118 14.11 -3.37 19.39
N ASP A 119 13.87 -4.03 20.53
CA ASP A 119 14.04 -5.47 20.69
C ASP A 119 12.66 -6.11 20.91
N PHE A 120 12.15 -6.76 19.86
CA PHE A 120 10.89 -7.52 19.88
C PHE A 120 11.10 -9.02 19.96
N THR A 121 12.32 -9.51 20.22
CA THR A 121 12.62 -10.95 20.33
C THR A 121 11.75 -11.62 21.40
N HIS A 122 11.46 -10.90 22.48
CA HIS A 122 10.58 -11.35 23.56
C HIS A 122 9.16 -11.68 23.10
N LEU A 123 8.63 -11.01 22.06
CA LEU A 123 7.30 -11.31 21.52
C LEU A 123 7.27 -12.61 20.70
N THR A 124 8.43 -13.05 20.22
CA THR A 124 8.56 -14.29 19.44
C THR A 124 8.92 -15.51 20.30
N ASN A 125 9.31 -15.29 21.55
CA ASN A 125 9.65 -16.37 22.47
C ASN A 125 8.38 -17.13 22.90
N GLY A 126 8.29 -18.41 22.57
CA GLY A 126 7.09 -19.22 22.81
C GLY A 126 5.97 -19.00 21.78
N TYR A 127 6.20 -18.23 20.72
CA TYR A 127 5.27 -18.09 19.60
C TYR A 127 5.12 -19.42 18.85
N ILE A 128 3.87 -19.87 18.66
CA ILE A 128 3.55 -21.10 17.95
C ILE A 128 2.97 -20.73 16.58
N VAL A 129 3.67 -21.10 15.51
CA VAL A 129 3.24 -20.83 14.13
C VAL A 129 1.85 -21.42 13.89
N GLY A 130 0.95 -20.60 13.33
CA GLY A 130 -0.41 -20.99 13.01
C GLY A 130 -1.41 -20.76 14.16
N THR A 131 -0.99 -20.29 15.33
CA THR A 131 -1.95 -19.98 16.41
C THR A 131 -2.53 -18.59 16.30
N ASN A 132 -1.76 -17.59 15.86
CA ASN A 132 -2.24 -16.22 15.63
C ASN A 132 -1.18 -15.39 14.86
N GLY A 133 -1.41 -15.12 13.58
CA GLY A 133 -0.53 -14.31 12.73
C GLY A 133 -0.58 -12.79 13.02
N GLY A 134 -1.43 -12.35 13.95
CA GLY A 134 -1.65 -10.95 14.30
C GLY A 134 -0.44 -10.27 14.92
N LEU A 135 0.48 -11.05 15.51
CA LEU A 135 1.74 -10.55 16.06
C LEU A 135 2.55 -9.74 15.03
N PHE A 136 2.49 -10.15 13.76
CA PHE A 136 3.23 -9.50 12.66
C PHE A 136 2.43 -8.41 11.95
N ASN A 137 1.29 -7.99 12.52
CA ASN A 137 0.47 -6.87 12.06
C ASN A 137 0.22 -6.88 10.53
N PRO A 138 -0.38 -7.96 9.97
CA PRO A 138 -0.58 -8.12 8.53
C PRO A 138 -1.46 -7.02 7.89
N GLN A 139 -2.31 -6.37 8.68
CA GLN A 139 -3.22 -5.30 8.24
C GLN A 139 -2.53 -3.94 7.99
N GLY A 140 -1.36 -3.68 8.60
CA GLY A 140 -0.77 -2.33 8.61
C GLY A 140 0.61 -2.24 9.25
N GLY A 141 1.33 -3.37 9.31
CA GLY A 141 2.64 -3.52 9.93
C GLY A 141 3.82 -3.45 8.97
N LEU A 142 3.58 -3.50 7.65
CA LEU A 142 4.64 -3.47 6.66
C LEU A 142 5.33 -2.11 6.61
N ASN A 143 6.63 -2.08 6.90
CA ASN A 143 7.48 -0.89 6.80
C ASN A 143 8.30 -0.98 5.52
N LEU A 144 8.14 -0.02 4.60
CA LEU A 144 8.85 0.06 3.33
C LEU A 144 8.87 1.50 2.80
N THR A 145 9.71 1.79 1.80
CA THR A 145 9.74 3.10 1.13
C THR A 145 8.67 3.21 0.02
N LEU A 146 8.40 4.40 -0.49
CA LEU A 146 7.46 4.57 -1.60
C LEU A 146 7.97 3.95 -2.91
N GLU A 147 9.29 3.93 -3.11
CA GLU A 147 9.95 3.23 -4.22
C GLU A 147 9.74 1.72 -4.13
N GLU A 148 9.74 1.17 -2.91
CA GLU A 148 9.45 -0.24 -2.66
C GLU A 148 7.95 -0.55 -2.82
N LEU A 149 7.06 0.36 -2.41
CA LEU A 149 5.61 0.21 -2.64
C LEU A 149 5.28 0.22 -4.14
N HIS A 150 6.03 1.00 -4.92
CA HIS A 150 5.94 0.98 -6.38
C HIS A 150 6.25 -0.40 -6.98
N GLN A 151 7.10 -1.23 -6.34
CA GLN A 151 7.34 -2.60 -6.78
C GLN A 151 6.08 -3.45 -6.69
N VAL A 152 5.29 -3.29 -5.63
CA VAL A 152 4.00 -3.96 -5.44
C VAL A 152 3.00 -3.49 -6.49
N LEU A 153 2.88 -2.17 -6.69
CA LEU A 153 2.02 -1.60 -7.73
C LEU A 153 2.38 -2.16 -9.11
N TYR A 154 3.67 -2.14 -9.46
CA TYR A 154 4.15 -2.63 -10.75
C TYR A 154 3.83 -4.11 -10.92
N MET A 155 4.07 -4.93 -9.90
CA MET A 155 3.76 -6.37 -9.94
C MET A 155 2.27 -6.61 -10.18
N LEU A 156 1.37 -5.91 -9.47
CA LEU A 156 -0.08 -6.06 -9.65
C LEU A 156 -0.55 -5.59 -11.04
N TYR A 157 0.07 -4.54 -11.56
CA TYR A 157 -0.19 -4.04 -12.90
C TYR A 157 0.31 -5.01 -13.98
N ASN A 158 1.53 -5.51 -13.83
CA ASN A 158 2.26 -6.28 -14.83
C ASN A 158 2.05 -7.79 -14.64
N ASP A 159 0.80 -8.19 -14.40
CA ASP A 159 0.37 -9.60 -14.35
C ASP A 159 1.16 -10.48 -13.39
N GLY A 160 1.63 -9.90 -12.28
CA GLY A 160 2.33 -10.60 -11.21
C GLY A 160 3.84 -10.70 -11.39
N ILE A 161 4.41 -9.95 -12.34
CA ILE A 161 5.84 -10.00 -12.69
C ILE A 161 6.61 -8.86 -12.01
N SER A 162 7.76 -9.19 -11.41
CA SER A 162 8.65 -8.21 -10.78
C SER A 162 9.24 -7.22 -11.80
N ILE A 163 9.54 -5.98 -11.39
CA ILE A 163 10.29 -5.07 -12.26
C ILE A 163 11.77 -5.46 -12.36
N LYS A 164 12.32 -5.99 -11.24
CA LYS A 164 13.75 -6.14 -10.97
C LYS A 164 14.39 -7.21 -11.85
N ASP A 165 13.79 -8.39 -11.88
CA ASP A 165 14.35 -9.57 -12.55
C ASP A 165 13.36 -10.26 -13.49
N LYS A 166 12.17 -9.66 -13.69
CA LYS A 166 11.11 -10.16 -14.58
C LYS A 166 10.60 -11.56 -14.22
N LYS A 167 10.78 -12.00 -12.96
CA LYS A 167 10.20 -13.25 -12.47
C LYS A 167 8.72 -13.09 -12.16
N GLN A 168 7.98 -14.17 -12.36
CA GLN A 168 6.59 -14.33 -11.93
C GLN A 168 6.57 -14.52 -10.41
N ILE A 169 6.02 -13.55 -9.67
CA ILE A 169 5.88 -13.60 -8.21
C ILE A 169 4.55 -14.25 -7.84
N ILE A 170 3.45 -13.79 -8.44
CA ILE A 170 2.12 -14.39 -8.33
C ILE A 170 1.55 -14.60 -9.72
N GLN A 171 0.73 -15.62 -9.95
CA GLN A 171 0.22 -15.91 -11.29
C GLN A 171 -0.66 -14.77 -11.84
N LYS A 172 -0.69 -14.61 -13.16
CA LYS A 172 -1.58 -13.66 -13.82
C LYS A 172 -3.03 -13.82 -13.38
N SER A 173 -3.54 -15.06 -13.35
CA SER A 173 -4.88 -15.39 -12.88
C SER A 173 -5.16 -14.90 -11.47
N SER A 174 -4.18 -14.98 -10.57
CA SER A 174 -4.28 -14.45 -9.20
C SER A 174 -4.38 -12.92 -9.22
N THR A 175 -3.55 -12.22 -10.01
CA THR A 175 -3.68 -10.75 -10.13
C THR A 175 -5.00 -10.32 -10.73
N ASP A 176 -5.49 -11.02 -11.76
CA ASP A 176 -6.79 -10.75 -12.38
C ASP A 176 -7.91 -10.92 -11.35
N LEU A 177 -7.84 -11.97 -10.53
CA LEU A 177 -8.80 -12.22 -9.46
C LEU A 177 -8.76 -11.13 -8.37
N MET A 178 -7.57 -10.68 -7.95
CA MET A 178 -7.42 -9.57 -7.01
C MET A 178 -8.05 -8.28 -7.53
N LYS A 179 -7.92 -8.01 -8.83
CA LYS A 179 -8.44 -6.82 -9.51
C LYS A 179 -9.93 -6.94 -9.91
N THR A 180 -10.55 -8.11 -9.72
CA THR A 180 -11.96 -8.34 -10.06
C THR A 180 -12.86 -7.96 -8.90
N ILE A 181 -13.96 -7.25 -9.19
CA ILE A 181 -14.99 -6.89 -8.21
C ILE A 181 -15.60 -8.16 -7.62
N GLN A 182 -15.32 -8.42 -6.34
CA GLN A 182 -15.94 -9.49 -5.54
C GLN A 182 -17.16 -8.98 -4.78
N TRP A 183 -17.16 -7.70 -4.44
CA TRP A 183 -18.27 -7.01 -3.81
C TRP A 183 -18.41 -5.59 -4.39
N GLN A 184 -19.65 -5.14 -4.58
CA GLN A 184 -19.97 -3.77 -4.98
C GLN A 184 -21.18 -3.27 -4.20
N TYR A 185 -21.12 -2.02 -3.76
CA TYR A 185 -22.20 -1.38 -3.02
C TYR A 185 -23.47 -1.23 -3.88
N ASP A 186 -24.59 -1.75 -3.39
CA ASP A 186 -25.89 -1.71 -4.05
C ASP A 186 -26.89 -0.73 -3.40
N GLY A 187 -26.47 -0.06 -2.32
CA GLY A 187 -27.33 0.83 -1.52
C GLY A 187 -27.74 0.25 -0.16
N ASN A 188 -27.68 -1.07 0.01
CA ASN A 188 -28.18 -1.77 1.20
C ASN A 188 -27.19 -2.80 1.77
N ASN A 189 -26.21 -3.25 0.99
CA ASN A 189 -25.25 -4.31 1.36
C ASN A 189 -23.97 -3.82 2.05
N ALA A 190 -23.97 -2.61 2.60
CA ALA A 190 -22.96 -2.06 3.50
C ALA A 190 -23.55 -0.89 4.29
N LYS A 191 -22.84 -0.42 5.33
CA LYS A 191 -23.26 0.73 6.11
C LYS A 191 -23.39 1.95 5.20
N GLN A 192 -24.57 2.61 5.22
CA GLN A 192 -24.82 3.85 4.48
C GLN A 192 -23.76 4.89 4.87
N SER A 193 -22.83 5.15 3.94
CA SER A 193 -21.66 6.06 4.01
C SER A 193 -20.35 5.40 3.55
N SER A 194 -20.32 4.08 3.30
CA SER A 194 -19.08 3.36 2.93
C SER A 194 -18.23 4.15 1.92
N PHE A 195 -17.02 4.47 2.33
CA PHE A 195 -16.00 5.09 1.48
C PHE A 195 -15.65 4.14 0.32
N ILE A 196 -15.53 2.84 0.62
CA ILE A 196 -15.31 1.77 -0.36
C ILE A 196 -16.63 1.48 -1.09
N GLN A 197 -16.62 1.61 -2.42
CA GLN A 197 -17.77 1.35 -3.28
C GLN A 197 -17.71 0.01 -4.01
N ALA A 198 -16.52 -0.51 -4.25
CA ALA A 198 -16.29 -1.86 -4.73
C ALA A 198 -14.97 -2.40 -4.18
N TYR A 199 -14.89 -3.72 -4.03
CA TYR A 199 -13.75 -4.41 -3.41
C TYR A 199 -13.44 -5.71 -4.16
N GLY A 200 -12.17 -5.91 -4.46
CA GLY A 200 -11.60 -7.17 -4.93
C GLY A 200 -10.93 -7.95 -3.79
N GLN A 201 -9.98 -8.82 -4.09
CA GLN A 201 -9.23 -9.50 -3.03
C GLN A 201 -8.11 -8.59 -2.50
N GLY A 202 -8.40 -7.88 -1.41
CA GLY A 202 -7.46 -6.97 -0.75
C GLY A 202 -7.28 -5.62 -1.47
N LEU A 203 -8.03 -5.35 -2.54
CA LEU A 203 -7.95 -4.13 -3.33
C LEU A 203 -9.29 -3.40 -3.35
N GLN A 204 -9.28 -2.11 -3.05
CA GLN A 204 -10.35 -1.19 -3.39
C GLN A 204 -10.37 -0.97 -4.90
N ILE A 205 -11.58 -0.96 -5.47
CA ILE A 205 -11.80 -0.74 -6.90
C ILE A 205 -12.71 0.48 -7.04
N SER A 206 -12.27 1.50 -7.77
CA SER A 206 -13.10 2.68 -7.98
C SER A 206 -14.27 2.39 -8.92
N THR A 207 -15.38 3.04 -8.66
CA THR A 207 -16.61 3.01 -9.48
C THR A 207 -16.73 4.24 -10.38
N ASP A 208 -15.74 5.13 -10.35
CA ASP A 208 -15.70 6.42 -11.07
C ASP A 208 -16.93 7.31 -10.77
N LYS A 209 -17.54 7.14 -9.59
CA LYS A 209 -18.69 7.93 -9.19
C LYS A 209 -18.23 9.29 -8.68
N LYS A 210 -18.64 10.35 -9.38
CA LYS A 210 -18.43 11.74 -8.96
C LYS A 210 -18.91 11.96 -7.53
N LYS A 211 -18.20 12.78 -6.75
CA LYS A 211 -18.50 13.05 -5.33
C LYS A 211 -18.37 11.85 -4.40
N ILE A 212 -17.93 10.69 -4.89
CA ILE A 212 -17.74 9.48 -4.09
C ILE A 212 -16.30 9.02 -4.16
N ASP A 213 -15.92 8.31 -5.23
CA ASP A 213 -14.65 7.59 -5.34
C ASP A 213 -13.95 7.82 -6.70
N GLN A 214 -14.35 8.85 -7.44
CA GLN A 214 -13.68 9.26 -8.66
C GLN A 214 -12.26 9.77 -8.37
N ILE A 215 -11.26 9.00 -8.81
CA ILE A 215 -9.83 9.32 -8.70
C ILE A 215 -9.34 9.88 -10.04
N PHE A 216 -9.37 9.06 -11.10
CA PHE A 216 -9.01 9.48 -12.46
C PHE A 216 -10.28 9.47 -13.33
N PRO A 217 -10.82 10.64 -13.71
CA PRO A 217 -12.05 10.72 -14.48
C PRO A 217 -12.07 9.83 -15.72
N GLY A 218 -13.13 9.02 -15.86
CA GLY A 218 -13.32 8.09 -16.97
C GLY A 218 -12.49 6.81 -16.86
N ARG A 219 -11.89 6.54 -15.69
CA ARG A 219 -11.03 5.38 -15.47
C ARG A 219 -11.39 4.68 -14.17
N GLN A 220 -11.53 3.37 -14.27
CA GLN A 220 -11.51 2.51 -13.10
C GLN A 220 -10.05 2.33 -12.67
N VAL A 221 -9.78 2.62 -11.40
CA VAL A 221 -8.49 2.41 -10.78
C VAL A 221 -8.63 1.41 -9.64
N VAL A 222 -7.56 0.69 -9.39
CA VAL A 222 -7.48 -0.36 -8.36
C VAL A 222 -6.33 -0.04 -7.42
N GLY A 223 -6.47 -0.39 -6.15
CA GLY A 223 -5.51 0.03 -5.14
C GLY A 223 -6.02 -0.11 -3.72
N HIS A 224 -5.51 0.70 -2.80
CA HIS A 224 -6.04 0.80 -1.44
C HIS A 224 -5.64 2.12 -0.80
N THR A 225 -6.48 2.59 0.12
CA THR A 225 -6.14 3.67 1.06
C THR A 225 -5.55 3.09 2.34
N GLY A 226 -4.58 3.76 2.94
CA GLY A 226 -3.97 3.38 4.21
C GLY A 226 -4.14 4.51 5.22
N GLN A 227 -4.92 4.25 6.27
CA GLN A 227 -5.22 5.21 7.33
C GLN A 227 -5.13 4.51 8.69
N ALA A 228 -3.99 4.65 9.37
CA ALA A 228 -3.78 4.06 10.69
C ALA A 228 -2.62 4.76 11.42
N TYR A 229 -2.72 4.91 12.74
CA TYR A 229 -1.65 5.46 13.58
C TYR A 229 -1.17 6.86 13.12
N GLY A 230 -2.07 7.67 12.55
CA GLY A 230 -1.74 8.96 11.94
C GLY A 230 -1.17 8.92 10.51
N LEU A 231 -0.85 7.74 9.97
CA LEU A 231 -0.51 7.57 8.55
C LEU A 231 -1.71 7.93 7.67
N MET A 232 -1.47 8.68 6.61
CA MET A 232 -2.40 8.79 5.47
C MET A 232 -1.63 8.47 4.20
N SER A 233 -2.04 7.44 3.49
CA SER A 233 -1.34 6.97 2.30
C SER A 233 -2.32 6.39 1.30
N ASN A 234 -2.02 6.51 0.00
CA ASN A 234 -2.79 5.87 -1.05
C ASN A 234 -1.84 5.23 -2.06
N MET A 235 -2.25 4.08 -2.59
CA MET A 235 -1.65 3.46 -3.78
C MET A 235 -2.79 3.09 -4.72
N PHE A 236 -2.90 3.74 -5.88
CA PHE A 236 -3.88 3.39 -6.91
C PHE A 236 -3.28 3.44 -8.31
N PHE A 237 -3.76 2.56 -9.19
CA PHE A 237 -3.35 2.53 -10.58
C PHE A 237 -4.51 2.15 -11.52
N ASP A 238 -4.45 2.67 -12.74
CA ASP A 238 -5.29 2.25 -13.85
C ASP A 238 -4.82 0.88 -14.36
N ALA A 239 -5.59 -0.17 -14.06
CA ALA A 239 -5.25 -1.55 -14.44
C ALA A 239 -5.09 -1.74 -15.96
N LYS A 240 -5.68 -0.88 -16.80
CA LYS A 240 -5.61 -0.96 -18.26
C LYS A 240 -4.35 -0.27 -18.80
N ASN A 241 -4.02 0.91 -18.27
CA ASN A 241 -2.98 1.77 -18.85
C ASN A 241 -1.68 1.83 -18.04
N GLY A 242 -1.69 1.37 -16.79
CA GLY A 242 -0.53 1.30 -15.90
C GLY A 242 -0.21 2.59 -15.17
N ASN A 243 -0.82 3.70 -15.56
CA ASN A 243 -0.66 4.97 -14.88
C ASN A 243 -1.25 4.90 -13.46
N GLY A 244 -0.47 5.30 -12.48
CA GLY A 244 -0.85 5.26 -11.07
C GLY A 244 -0.12 6.30 -10.24
N TYR A 245 -0.53 6.43 -8.99
CA TYR A 245 0.11 7.31 -8.02
C TYR A 245 0.25 6.60 -6.68
N ILE A 246 1.29 7.01 -5.96
CA ILE A 246 1.54 6.62 -4.58
C ILE A 246 1.83 7.88 -3.80
N PHE A 247 1.23 8.01 -2.62
CA PHE A 247 1.67 8.98 -1.62
C PHE A 247 1.56 8.40 -0.23
N ALA A 248 2.36 8.96 0.67
CA ALA A 248 2.21 8.78 2.11
C ALA A 248 2.53 10.07 2.84
N HIS A 249 1.93 10.21 4.01
CA HIS A 249 2.08 11.32 4.91
C HIS A 249 2.00 10.77 6.35
N ASN A 250 2.87 11.25 7.24
CA ASN A 250 3.15 10.63 8.54
C ASN A 250 2.45 11.29 9.74
N GLY A 251 1.49 12.19 9.57
CA GLY A 251 0.69 12.75 10.66
C GLY A 251 0.28 14.21 10.48
N MET A 252 -0.98 14.53 10.74
CA MET A 252 -1.52 15.90 10.62
C MET A 252 -1.72 16.53 11.99
N LYS A 253 -1.38 17.81 12.13
CA LYS A 253 -1.66 18.60 13.34
C LYS A 253 -3.14 18.92 13.55
N GLN A 254 -3.99 18.63 12.57
CA GLN A 254 -5.42 18.96 12.57
C GLN A 254 -6.19 17.83 11.89
N GLN A 255 -7.45 17.65 12.28
CA GLN A 255 -8.33 16.70 11.63
C GLN A 255 -8.46 17.03 10.14
N PRO A 256 -8.29 16.06 9.23
CA PRO A 256 -8.35 16.32 7.81
C PRO A 256 -9.76 16.70 7.37
N LEU A 257 -9.87 17.73 6.52
CA LEU A 257 -11.12 18.13 5.91
C LEU A 257 -11.45 17.23 4.73
N PHE A 258 -12.73 16.88 4.55
CA PHE A 258 -13.17 16.18 3.35
C PHE A 258 -13.19 17.10 2.12
N SER A 259 -12.89 16.51 0.96
CA SER A 259 -13.07 17.16 -0.33
C SER A 259 -14.56 17.37 -0.64
N ASN A 260 -14.87 18.38 -1.46
CA ASN A 260 -16.20 18.53 -2.06
C ASN A 260 -16.36 17.77 -3.39
N LYS A 261 -15.27 17.18 -3.90
CA LYS A 261 -15.22 16.43 -5.18
C LYS A 261 -15.37 14.92 -5.01
N SER A 262 -15.09 14.40 -3.82
CA SER A 262 -15.07 12.97 -3.50
C SER A 262 -15.14 12.77 -1.97
N LYS A 263 -15.19 11.52 -1.52
CA LYS A 263 -15.08 11.16 -0.10
C LYS A 263 -13.63 11.08 0.40
N PHE A 264 -12.64 11.39 -0.44
CA PHE A 264 -11.26 11.54 -0.01
C PHE A 264 -11.09 12.82 0.81
N TYR A 265 -10.08 12.85 1.67
CA TYR A 265 -9.69 14.10 2.31
C TYR A 265 -9.16 15.09 1.27
N LYS A 266 -9.27 16.39 1.58
CA LYS A 266 -8.87 17.47 0.69
C LYS A 266 -7.41 17.33 0.25
N ILE A 267 -6.52 16.99 1.16
CA ILE A 267 -5.10 16.76 0.83
C ILE A 267 -4.96 15.62 -0.18
N GLU A 268 -5.64 14.50 0.01
CA GLU A 268 -5.60 13.38 -0.92
C GLU A 268 -6.18 13.77 -2.28
N GLN A 269 -7.29 14.53 -2.31
CA GLN A 269 -7.88 15.02 -3.55
C GLN A 269 -6.93 15.95 -4.31
N ASP A 270 -6.29 16.89 -3.63
CA ASP A 270 -5.36 17.85 -4.26
C ASP A 270 -4.19 17.08 -4.93
N LEU A 271 -3.75 15.98 -4.31
CA LEU A 271 -2.70 15.10 -4.82
C LEU A 271 -3.17 14.19 -5.96
N ILE A 272 -4.41 13.69 -5.88
CA ILE A 272 -5.07 12.96 -6.96
C ILE A 272 -5.19 13.85 -8.20
N ASP A 273 -5.66 15.10 -8.03
CA ASP A 273 -5.80 16.07 -9.11
C ASP A 273 -4.45 16.41 -9.75
N LEU A 274 -3.41 16.60 -8.92
CA LEU A 274 -2.05 16.82 -9.40
C LEU A 274 -1.53 15.63 -10.22
N SER A 275 -1.71 14.41 -9.70
CA SER A 275 -1.30 13.17 -10.36
C SER A 275 -2.04 12.97 -11.68
N TYR A 276 -3.36 13.21 -11.70
CA TYR A 276 -4.18 13.12 -12.89
C TYR A 276 -3.69 14.10 -13.98
N ASN A 277 -3.44 15.35 -13.60
CA ASN A 277 -2.93 16.36 -14.52
C ASN A 277 -1.58 15.95 -15.11
N ALA A 278 -0.65 15.48 -14.27
CA ALA A 278 0.67 15.03 -14.72
C ALA A 278 0.60 13.82 -15.67
N LEU A 279 -0.31 12.88 -15.42
CA LEU A 279 -0.39 11.63 -16.18
C LEU A 279 -1.22 11.74 -17.46
N TYR A 280 -2.28 12.55 -17.46
CA TYR A 280 -3.32 12.51 -18.48
C TYR A 280 -3.59 13.81 -19.23
N THR A 281 -2.97 14.93 -18.84
CA THR A 281 -3.16 16.20 -19.57
C THR A 281 -1.90 16.60 -20.34
N GLU A 282 -2.05 16.86 -21.64
CA GLU A 282 -0.92 17.17 -22.54
C GLU A 282 -0.12 18.40 -22.11
N LYS A 283 -0.79 19.38 -21.48
CA LYS A 283 -0.20 20.63 -20.98
C LYS A 283 0.94 20.38 -19.97
N TYR A 284 0.84 19.32 -19.16
CA TYR A 284 1.86 18.99 -18.16
C TYR A 284 2.85 17.93 -18.63
N GLN A 285 2.46 17.07 -19.59
CA GLN A 285 3.41 16.12 -20.21
C GLN A 285 4.58 16.86 -20.88
N MET A 286 4.33 18.00 -21.53
CA MET A 286 5.38 18.85 -22.11
C MET A 286 6.23 19.57 -21.05
N SER A 287 5.59 20.10 -19.99
CA SER A 287 6.27 20.86 -18.94
C SER A 287 7.20 19.99 -18.07
N PHE A 288 6.82 18.74 -17.77
CA PHE A 288 7.67 17.79 -17.04
C PHE A 288 8.84 17.29 -17.88
N LEU A 289 8.66 17.15 -19.20
CA LEU A 289 9.74 16.84 -20.15
C LEU A 289 10.80 17.94 -20.21
N VAL A 290 10.41 19.20 -20.01
CA VAL A 290 11.32 20.35 -19.91
C VAL A 290 11.97 20.41 -18.52
N ALA A 291 11.23 20.16 -17.43
CA ALA A 291 11.77 20.15 -16.07
C ALA A 291 12.84 19.06 -15.86
N PHE A 292 12.65 17.86 -16.43
CA PHE A 292 13.65 16.77 -16.34
C PHE A 292 14.90 17.02 -17.20
N ARG A 293 14.87 17.99 -18.12
CA ARG A 293 16.05 18.43 -18.88
C ARG A 293 16.85 19.55 -18.20
N ILE A 294 16.38 20.10 -17.08
CA ILE A 294 17.04 21.23 -16.38
C ILE A 294 17.64 20.82 -15.03
N ILE A 295 17.42 19.61 -14.52
CA ILE A 295 18.02 19.16 -13.24
C ILE A 295 19.24 18.25 -13.49
N ILE A 296 20.28 18.81 -14.10
CA ILE A 296 21.69 18.42 -13.89
C ILE A 296 22.47 19.73 -13.85
N GLY A 297 22.70 20.25 -12.65
CA GLY A 297 23.51 21.45 -12.43
C GLY A 297 22.73 22.56 -11.73
N MET A 298 22.76 22.53 -10.40
CA MET A 298 23.05 23.65 -9.50
C MET A 298 22.47 23.32 -8.12
N GLY A 299 23.36 23.14 -7.15
CA GLY A 299 22.99 23.18 -5.75
C GLY A 299 22.67 24.62 -5.35
N ALA A 300 21.56 24.83 -4.65
CA ALA A 300 21.40 25.83 -3.62
C ALA A 300 20.04 25.64 -2.91
N TYR A 301 20.10 25.76 -1.59
CA TYR A 301 19.02 25.83 -0.62
C TYR A 301 17.87 26.77 -1.01
N ILE A 302 16.61 26.31 -0.87
CA ILE A 302 15.47 27.13 -0.40
C ILE A 302 14.56 26.24 0.49
N GLY A 303 14.14 26.80 1.62
CA GLY A 303 13.54 26.10 2.75
C GLY A 303 12.07 25.70 2.63
N ALA A 304 11.69 24.83 3.58
CA ALA A 304 10.35 24.49 4.06
C ALA A 304 9.22 24.39 3.02
N ILE A 305 9.13 23.22 2.37
CA ILE A 305 7.91 22.76 1.72
C ILE A 305 7.69 21.29 2.09
N ILE A 306 6.44 20.97 2.41
CA ILE A 306 5.90 19.65 2.75
C ILE A 306 6.52 18.56 1.87
N PHE A 307 7.32 17.67 2.46
CA PHE A 307 7.88 16.51 1.76
C PHE A 307 6.81 15.41 1.68
N GLY A 308 5.96 15.49 0.66
CA GLY A 308 5.33 14.32 0.07
C GLY A 308 6.17 13.89 -1.13
N VAL A 309 6.77 12.70 -1.09
CA VAL A 309 7.44 12.13 -2.26
C VAL A 309 6.35 11.50 -3.14
N PHE A 310 6.25 11.95 -4.40
CA PHE A 310 5.27 11.45 -5.38
C PHE A 310 5.95 10.62 -6.45
N PHE A 311 5.52 9.37 -6.62
CA PHE A 311 5.91 8.53 -7.75
C PHE A 311 4.74 8.44 -8.74
N CYS A 312 5.00 8.85 -9.99
CA CYS A 312 4.09 8.71 -11.13
C CYS A 312 4.75 7.82 -12.18
N TYR A 313 4.13 6.68 -12.52
CA TYR A 313 4.61 5.75 -13.55
C TYR A 313 3.86 5.97 -14.87
N ASN A 314 4.58 6.03 -16.00
CA ASN A 314 4.01 6.27 -17.34
C ASN A 314 4.56 5.30 -18.41
N LYS A 315 3.71 4.40 -18.90
CA LYS A 315 4.06 3.34 -19.88
C LYS A 315 4.47 3.85 -21.26
N LYS A 316 4.02 5.06 -21.68
CA LYS A 316 4.48 5.66 -22.96
C LYS A 316 5.99 5.95 -22.92
N GLN A 317 6.53 6.33 -21.75
CA GLN A 317 7.95 6.68 -21.61
C GLN A 317 8.85 5.45 -21.65
N GLU A 318 8.42 4.32 -21.08
CA GLU A 318 9.20 3.07 -21.12
C GLU A 318 9.28 2.52 -22.55
N LYS A 319 8.17 2.55 -23.30
CA LYS A 319 8.17 2.22 -24.74
C LYS A 319 9.08 3.15 -25.55
N GLN A 320 9.08 4.46 -25.28
CA GLN A 320 9.98 5.42 -25.95
C GLN A 320 11.46 5.21 -25.58
N LYS A 321 11.76 4.88 -24.32
CA LYS A 321 13.14 4.55 -23.89
C LYS A 321 13.63 3.26 -24.55
N GLN A 322 12.77 2.25 -24.64
CA GLN A 322 13.12 0.97 -25.25
C GLN A 322 13.25 1.09 -26.77
N GLN A 323 12.42 1.90 -27.41
CA GLN A 323 12.54 2.21 -28.84
C GLN A 323 13.83 2.99 -29.14
N LYS A 324 14.16 4.02 -28.35
CA LYS A 324 15.46 4.72 -28.47
C LYS A 324 16.66 3.80 -28.26
N LYS A 325 16.59 2.86 -27.32
CA LYS A 325 17.65 1.88 -27.10
C LYS A 325 17.83 0.95 -28.29
N ASN A 326 16.72 0.54 -28.92
CA ASN A 326 16.74 -0.27 -30.13
C ASN A 326 17.28 0.52 -31.34
N ASP A 327 16.93 1.79 -31.47
CA ASP A 327 17.42 2.66 -32.56
C ASP A 327 18.94 2.91 -32.44
N VAL A 328 19.46 3.06 -31.21
CA VAL A 328 20.92 3.18 -30.96
C VAL A 328 21.65 1.88 -31.33
N LEU A 329 21.13 0.73 -30.90
CA LEU A 329 21.72 -0.58 -31.23
C LEU A 329 21.70 -0.84 -32.74
N LEU A 330 20.63 -0.45 -33.43
CA LEU A 330 20.53 -0.58 -34.89
C LEU A 330 21.55 0.31 -35.61
N ASN A 331 21.75 1.55 -35.15
CA ASN A 331 22.75 2.44 -35.72
C ASN A 331 24.19 1.94 -35.48
N GLU A 332 24.49 1.38 -34.30
CA GLU A 332 25.79 0.76 -34.01
C GLU A 332 26.06 -0.50 -34.86
N GLU A 333 25.02 -1.26 -35.23
CA GLU A 333 25.15 -2.39 -36.16
C GLU A 333 25.35 -1.94 -37.61
N LEU A 334 24.68 -0.86 -38.04
CA LEU A 334 24.85 -0.28 -39.37
C LEU A 334 26.25 0.35 -39.54
N GLU A 335 26.76 1.08 -38.54
CA GLU A 335 28.13 1.62 -38.56
C GLU A 335 29.20 0.51 -38.61
N LYS A 336 28.96 -0.65 -37.99
CA LYS A 336 29.86 -1.81 -38.08
C LYS A 336 29.83 -2.51 -39.44
N GLN A 337 28.76 -2.34 -40.21
CA GLN A 337 28.64 -2.90 -41.56
C GLN A 337 29.27 -2.00 -42.63
N GLU A 338 29.37 -0.69 -42.40
CA GLU A 338 30.05 0.26 -43.31
C GLU A 338 31.58 0.27 -43.18
N ILE A 339 32.16 -0.43 -42.18
CA ILE A 339 33.61 -0.52 -41.94
C ILE A 339 34.22 -1.86 -42.45
N LYS A 340 33.46 -2.67 -43.18
CA LYS A 340 33.97 -3.86 -43.91
C LYS A 340 33.86 -3.65 -45.41
#